data_AF-A0A1T4YBH2-F1
#
_entry.id   AF-A0A1T4YBH2-F1
#
_cell.length_a   1.000
_cell.length_b   1.000
_cell.length_c   1.000
_cell.angle_alpha   90.00
_cell.angle_beta   90.00
_cell.angle_gamma   90.00
#
_symmetry.space_group_name_H-M   'P 1'
#
loop_
_entity.id
_entity.type
_entity.pdbx_description
1 polymer ?
#
loop_
_entity_poly.entity_id
_entity_poly.type
_entity_poly.pdbx_seq_one_letter_code
_entity_poly.pdbx_strand_id
1 'polypeptide(L)'
;MTRLFEILGKFDHESDCQKLLYAPLPQKLTYRETTVYKVDFEGDAAALEAFVGQVLQDPISQTLRDGETLAFDKASFTLEYGMKGGALDLEKEMILNYYRALENPAFQITKLTLRKRVYVFGDKADSKPFVRDICNPAIHTWEVKQAA
;
A
#
# COMPACT_ATOMS: atom_id res chain seq x y z
N MET A 1 5.58 8.41 -16.66
CA MET A 1 6.01 7.08 -16.18
C MET A 1 5.24 6.75 -14.91
N THR A 2 5.18 5.47 -14.54
CA THR A 2 4.54 5.03 -13.28
C THR A 2 5.53 4.16 -12.52
N ARG A 3 5.66 4.38 -11.21
CA ARG A 3 6.42 3.52 -10.29
C ARG A 3 5.58 3.19 -9.08
N LEU A 4 5.73 1.96 -8.58
CA LEU A 4 5.12 1.50 -7.35
C LEU A 4 6.21 1.25 -6.32
N PHE A 5 6.00 1.78 -5.13
CA PHE A 5 6.89 1.64 -3.99
C PHE A 5 6.12 1.02 -2.83
N GLU A 6 6.60 -0.10 -2.31
CA GLU A 6 5.99 -0.74 -1.15
C GLU A 6 6.89 -0.58 0.08
N ILE A 7 6.30 -0.12 1.18
CA ILE A 7 6.95 0.02 2.48
C ILE A 7 6.49 -1.12 3.39
N LEU A 8 7.46 -1.81 3.97
CA LEU A 8 7.26 -2.91 4.89
C LEU A 8 7.95 -2.66 6.23
N GLY A 9 7.29 -3.00 7.33
CA GLY A 9 7.95 -3.08 8.63
C GLY A 9 8.87 -4.29 8.72
N LYS A 10 10.12 -4.04 9.13
CA LYS A 10 11.17 -5.07 9.34
C LYS A 10 10.84 -6.00 10.50
N PHE A 11 10.13 -5.48 11.50
CA PHE A 11 9.79 -6.19 12.73
C PHE A 11 8.32 -6.62 12.78
N ASP A 12 7.56 -6.37 11.71
CA ASP A 12 6.17 -6.77 11.64
C ASP A 12 6.07 -8.27 11.36
N HIS A 13 5.12 -8.89 12.06
CA HIS A 13 4.79 -10.30 11.91
C HIS A 13 3.33 -10.47 11.51
N GLU A 14 3.01 -11.65 11.01
CA GLU A 14 1.64 -12.04 10.74
C GLU A 14 0.74 -11.87 11.97
N SER A 15 -0.41 -11.23 11.78
CA SER A 15 -1.44 -11.02 12.80
C SER A 15 -2.71 -11.81 12.48
N ASP A 16 -3.52 -12.10 13.50
CA ASP A 16 -4.80 -12.80 13.32
C ASP A 16 -5.80 -11.95 12.50
N CYS A 17 -6.36 -12.50 11.43
CA CYS A 17 -7.36 -11.85 10.59
C CYS A 17 -8.64 -11.45 11.34
N GLN A 18 -8.94 -12.06 12.49
CA GLN A 18 -10.05 -11.64 13.34
C GLN A 18 -9.93 -10.19 13.83
N LYS A 19 -8.72 -9.61 13.81
CA LYS A 19 -8.51 -8.18 14.12
C LYS A 19 -9.03 -7.23 13.03
N LEU A 20 -9.25 -7.74 11.81
CA LEU A 20 -9.70 -6.94 10.66
C LEU A 20 -11.20 -7.08 10.38
N LEU A 21 -11.86 -8.10 10.93
CA LEU A 21 -13.19 -8.51 10.51
C LEU A 21 -14.19 -8.40 11.65
N TYR A 22 -15.43 -8.07 11.32
CA TYR A 22 -16.51 -8.00 12.31
C TYR A 22 -17.02 -9.38 12.69
N ALA A 23 -17.04 -10.30 11.73
CA ALA A 23 -17.50 -11.67 11.92
C ALA A 23 -16.30 -12.63 11.97
N PRO A 24 -16.25 -13.56 12.95
CA PRO A 24 -15.21 -14.58 13.00
C PRO A 24 -15.20 -15.43 11.73
N LEU A 25 -14.00 -15.78 11.28
CA LEU A 25 -13.80 -16.73 10.19
C LEU A 25 -13.78 -18.16 10.75
N PRO A 26 -14.32 -19.15 10.01
CA PRO A 26 -14.19 -20.55 10.39
C PRO A 26 -12.76 -21.08 10.24
N GLN A 27 -11.94 -20.47 9.38
CA GLN A 27 -10.52 -20.79 9.20
C GLN A 27 -9.64 -19.91 10.10
N LYS A 28 -8.49 -20.46 10.50
CA LYS A 28 -7.40 -19.68 11.09
C LYS A 28 -6.60 -19.04 9.96
N LEU A 29 -6.88 -17.77 9.70
CA LEU A 29 -6.12 -16.96 8.73
C LEU A 29 -5.28 -15.92 9.47
N THR A 30 -4.14 -15.59 8.89
CA THR A 30 -3.29 -14.49 9.34
C THR A 30 -3.11 -13.47 8.23
N TYR A 31 -2.65 -12.27 8.57
CA TYR A 31 -2.39 -11.22 7.60
C TYR A 31 -1.13 -10.42 7.92
N ARG A 32 -0.60 -9.77 6.89
CA ARG A 32 0.34 -8.64 6.99
C ARG A 32 -0.20 -7.46 6.20
N GLU A 33 -0.10 -6.26 6.76
CA GLU A 33 -0.45 -5.02 6.07
C GLU A 33 0.82 -4.25 5.70
N THR A 34 0.80 -3.61 4.54
CA THR A 34 1.86 -2.76 4.00
C THR A 34 1.25 -1.52 3.35
N THR A 35 2.08 -0.51 3.05
CA THR A 35 1.65 0.67 2.28
C THR A 35 2.31 0.65 0.90
N VAL A 36 1.53 0.88 -0.15
CA VAL A 36 2.00 1.00 -1.54
C VAL A 36 1.74 2.42 -2.03
N TYR A 37 2.79 3.10 -2.45
CA TYR A 37 2.76 4.41 -3.10
C TYR A 37 2.89 4.22 -4.61
N LYS A 38 1.84 4.58 -5.34
CA LYS A 38 1.86 4.65 -6.80
C LYS A 38 2.10 6.08 -7.22
N VAL A 39 3.21 6.32 -7.91
CA VAL A 39 3.62 7.65 -8.38
C VAL A 39 3.61 7.66 -9.90
N ASP A 40 2.75 8.51 -10.48
CA ASP A 40 2.86 8.90 -11.87
C ASP A 40 3.71 10.17 -11.94
N PHE A 41 4.76 10.16 -12.76
CA PHE A 41 5.76 11.22 -12.81
C PHE A 41 6.43 11.39 -14.18
N GLU A 42 7.10 12.51 -14.34
CA GLU A 42 7.97 12.86 -15.47
C GLU A 42 9.37 13.25 -14.98
N GLY A 43 10.39 13.20 -15.84
CA GLY A 43 11.77 13.54 -15.48
C GLY A 43 12.58 12.35 -14.95
N ASP A 44 13.47 12.61 -13.99
CA ASP A 44 14.46 11.64 -13.52
C ASP A 44 13.87 10.63 -12.50
N ALA A 45 13.94 9.34 -12.84
CA ALA A 45 13.50 8.26 -11.98
C ALA A 45 14.39 8.06 -10.75
N ALA A 46 15.71 8.26 -10.85
CA ALA A 46 16.62 8.10 -9.72
C ALA A 46 16.39 9.20 -8.67
N ALA A 47 16.09 10.42 -9.12
CA ALA A 47 15.71 11.52 -8.24
C ALA A 47 14.38 11.24 -7.49
N LEU A 48 13.40 10.65 -8.18
CA LEU A 48 12.16 10.19 -7.55
C LEU A 48 12.43 9.11 -6.49
N GLU A 49 13.25 8.10 -6.81
CA GLU A 49 13.59 7.02 -5.88
C GLU A 49 14.29 7.55 -4.63
N ALA A 50 15.22 8.50 -4.78
CA ALA A 50 15.88 9.17 -3.67
C ALA A 50 14.87 9.95 -2.80
N PHE A 51 13.94 10.69 -3.42
CA PHE A 51 12.87 11.37 -2.70
C PHE A 51 12.01 10.41 -1.89
N VAL A 52 11.58 9.29 -2.50
CA VAL A 52 10.77 8.28 -1.82
C VAL A 52 11.52 7.66 -0.64
N GLY A 53 12.78 7.27 -0.83
CA GLY A 53 13.61 6.71 0.24
C GLY A 53 13.84 7.69 1.40
N GLN A 54 13.91 8.99 1.11
CA GLN A 54 14.07 10.01 2.15
C GLN A 54 12.76 10.33 2.89
N VAL A 55 11.65 10.41 2.17
CA VAL A 55 10.39 10.97 2.71
C VAL A 55 9.45 9.89 3.24
N LEU A 56 9.42 8.71 2.62
CA LEU A 56 8.41 7.69 2.90
C LEU A 56 8.94 6.51 3.71
N GLN A 57 10.25 6.30 3.74
CA GLN A 57 10.88 5.19 4.45
C GLN A 57 11.50 5.68 5.77
N ASP A 58 11.16 5.03 6.87
CA ASP A 58 12.02 4.99 8.06
C ASP A 58 13.13 3.94 7.85
N PRO A 59 14.40 4.34 7.67
CA PRO A 59 15.48 3.40 7.38
C PRO A 59 15.75 2.43 8.53
N ILE A 60 15.34 2.75 9.77
CA ILE A 60 15.57 1.88 10.93
C ILE A 60 14.56 0.74 10.94
N SER A 61 13.27 1.07 10.91
CA SER A 61 12.19 0.12 11.11
C SER A 61 11.56 -0.43 9.83
N GLN A 62 11.87 0.15 8.67
CA GLN A 62 11.19 -0.17 7.41
C GLN A 62 12.16 -0.52 6.27
N THR A 63 11.62 -1.29 5.32
CA THR A 63 12.25 -1.63 4.06
C THR A 63 11.40 -1.09 2.91
N LEU A 64 12.03 -0.35 2.01
CA LEU A 64 11.47 0.07 0.73
C LEU A 64 11.77 -0.98 -0.35
N ARG A 65 10.78 -1.28 -1.18
CA ARG A 65 10.94 -2.14 -2.36
C ARG A 65 10.06 -1.69 -3.52
N ASP A 66 10.30 -2.30 -4.68
CA ASP A 66 9.34 -2.28 -5.78
C ASP A 66 7.99 -2.85 -5.32
N GLY A 67 6.92 -2.12 -5.63
CA GLY A 67 5.55 -2.50 -5.26
C GLY A 67 4.78 -3.20 -6.38
N GLU A 68 5.36 -3.42 -7.55
CA GLU A 68 4.75 -4.23 -8.62
C GLU A 68 4.82 -5.72 -8.27
N THR A 69 5.94 -6.14 -7.70
CA THR A 69 6.12 -7.53 -7.24
C THR A 69 5.55 -7.72 -5.83
N LEU A 70 4.81 -8.82 -5.62
CA LEU A 70 4.27 -9.14 -4.30
C LEU A 70 5.40 -9.44 -3.30
N ALA A 71 5.33 -8.82 -2.13
CA ALA A 71 6.28 -9.02 -1.04
C ALA A 71 6.25 -10.44 -0.45
N PHE A 72 5.09 -11.07 -0.49
CA PHE A 72 4.83 -12.36 0.14
C PHE A 72 4.08 -13.25 -0.84
N ASP A 73 4.83 -14.06 -1.57
CA ASP A 73 4.36 -15.04 -2.56
C ASP A 73 3.41 -16.09 -1.98
N LYS A 74 3.56 -16.42 -0.70
CA LYS A 74 2.70 -17.37 0.03
C LYS A 74 1.34 -16.81 0.44
N ALA A 75 1.07 -15.54 0.18
CA ALA A 75 -0.25 -14.97 0.47
C ALA A 75 -1.29 -15.63 -0.45
N SER A 76 -2.37 -16.13 0.13
CA SER A 76 -3.47 -16.73 -0.61
C SER A 76 -4.15 -15.71 -1.53
N PHE A 77 -4.29 -14.48 -1.03
CA PHE A 77 -4.65 -13.32 -1.85
C PHE A 77 -4.10 -12.03 -1.22
N THR A 78 -4.13 -10.96 -2.01
CA THR A 78 -3.91 -9.60 -1.52
C THR A 78 -5.15 -8.73 -1.74
N LEU A 79 -5.53 -7.96 -0.73
CA LEU A 79 -6.50 -6.87 -0.84
C LEU A 79 -5.74 -5.54 -0.85
N GLU A 80 -5.76 -4.85 -1.99
CA GLU A 80 -5.25 -3.50 -2.11
C GLU A 80 -6.40 -2.50 -2.06
N TYR A 81 -6.36 -1.53 -1.16
CA TYR A 81 -7.39 -0.50 -1.07
C TYR A 81 -6.82 0.87 -0.77
N GLY A 82 -7.53 1.93 -1.14
CA GLY A 82 -7.13 3.30 -0.85
C GLY A 82 -8.17 4.31 -1.29
N MET A 83 -7.92 5.58 -1.01
CA MET A 83 -8.88 6.66 -1.21
C MET A 83 -9.23 6.86 -2.69
N LYS A 84 -10.52 7.12 -2.97
CA LYS A 84 -10.99 7.58 -4.29
C LYS A 84 -10.36 8.93 -4.65
N GLY A 85 -10.23 9.22 -5.94
CA GLY A 85 -9.56 10.42 -6.45
C GLY A 85 -10.13 11.79 -6.01
N GLY A 86 -11.33 11.83 -5.43
CA GLY A 86 -11.93 13.04 -4.84
C GLY A 86 -12.06 13.01 -3.32
N ALA A 87 -11.64 11.93 -2.66
CA ALA A 87 -11.68 11.84 -1.21
C ALA A 87 -10.41 12.45 -0.60
N LEU A 88 -10.55 13.09 0.57
CA LEU A 88 -9.43 13.70 1.26
C LEU A 88 -8.49 12.61 1.82
N ASP A 89 -7.21 12.72 1.46
CA ASP A 89 -6.14 11.86 1.96
C ASP A 89 -5.04 12.78 2.50
N LEU A 90 -5.03 13.00 3.82
CA LEU A 90 -4.14 13.97 4.46
C LEU A 90 -2.66 13.56 4.33
N GLU A 91 -2.34 12.27 4.35
CA GLU A 91 -0.97 11.80 4.18
C GLU A 91 -0.46 12.17 2.78
N LYS A 92 -1.26 11.85 1.75
CA LYS A 92 -0.98 12.23 0.36
C LYS A 92 -0.80 13.74 0.21
N GLU A 93 -1.69 14.56 0.78
CA GLU A 93 -1.59 16.01 0.69
C GLU A 93 -0.32 16.56 1.38
N MET A 94 0.07 16.00 2.53
CA MET A 94 1.29 16.42 3.22
C MET A 94 2.55 16.08 2.43
N ILE A 95 2.62 14.89 1.83
CA ILE A 95 3.73 14.49 0.96
C ILE A 95 3.83 15.43 -0.25
N LEU A 96 2.69 15.73 -0.90
CA LEU A 96 2.67 16.62 -2.06
C LEU A 96 3.01 18.06 -1.69
N ASN A 97 2.60 18.53 -0.52
CA ASN A 97 2.96 19.87 -0.03
C ASN A 97 4.46 19.99 0.24
N TYR A 98 5.06 18.97 0.87
CA TYR A 98 6.51 18.91 1.05
C TYR A 98 7.25 18.91 -0.30
N TYR A 99 6.80 18.06 -1.23
CA TYR A 99 7.36 17.97 -2.58
C TYR A 99 7.31 19.31 -3.34
N ARG A 100 6.18 20.02 -3.31
CA ARG A 100 6.01 21.32 -3.98
C ARG A 100 6.92 22.42 -3.43
N ALA A 101 7.43 22.26 -2.21
CA ALA A 101 8.36 23.20 -1.59
C ALA A 101 9.83 22.94 -1.96
N LEU A 102 10.13 21.83 -2.66
CA LEU A 102 11.49 21.52 -3.09
C LEU A 102 11.92 22.40 -4.26
N GLU A 103 13.17 22.86 -4.23
CA GLU A 103 13.79 23.57 -5.34
C GLU A 103 14.42 22.57 -6.32
N ASN A 104 14.06 22.66 -7.60
CA ASN A 104 14.63 21.87 -8.70
C ASN A 104 14.74 20.35 -8.43
N PRO A 105 13.64 19.65 -8.13
CA PRO A 105 13.68 18.22 -7.75
C PRO A 105 14.10 17.27 -8.89
N ALA A 106 14.35 17.74 -10.12
CA ALA A 106 14.67 16.95 -11.32
C ALA A 106 13.58 15.98 -11.81
N PHE A 107 12.43 15.89 -11.12
CA PHE A 107 11.24 15.16 -11.56
C PHE A 107 9.96 15.92 -11.21
N GLN A 108 8.89 15.62 -11.94
CA GLN A 108 7.54 16.16 -11.73
C GLN A 108 6.56 15.06 -11.30
N ILE A 109 5.99 15.13 -10.09
CA ILE A 109 4.87 14.26 -9.70
C ILE A 109 3.59 14.76 -10.37
N THR A 110 3.00 13.95 -11.23
CA THR A 110 1.71 14.25 -11.88
C THR A 110 0.54 13.62 -11.14
N LYS A 111 0.77 12.50 -10.44
CA LYS A 111 -0.22 11.88 -9.54
C LYS A 111 0.45 11.05 -8.47
N LEU A 112 -0.05 11.17 -7.24
CA LEU A 112 0.30 10.29 -6.12
C LEU A 112 -0.95 9.57 -5.65
N THR A 113 -0.89 8.24 -5.55
CA THR A 113 -1.96 7.40 -4.98
C THR A 113 -1.39 6.54 -3.88
N LEU A 114 -1.99 6.59 -2.69
CA LEU A 114 -1.64 5.76 -1.55
C LEU A 114 -2.61 4.58 -1.47
N ARG A 115 -2.07 3.39 -1.24
CA ARG A 115 -2.83 2.16 -1.03
C ARG A 115 -2.30 1.46 0.21
N LYS A 116 -3.20 0.83 0.95
CA LYS A 116 -2.85 -0.27 1.84
C LYS A 116 -2.93 -1.57 1.05
N ARG A 117 -1.97 -2.47 1.27
CA ARG A 117 -1.97 -3.82 0.71
C ARG A 117 -1.95 -4.81 1.87
N VAL A 118 -3.05 -5.54 2.02
CA VAL A 118 -3.23 -6.60 3.00
C VAL A 118 -2.96 -7.93 2.34
N TYR A 119 -1.91 -8.61 2.78
CA TYR A 119 -1.59 -9.99 2.40
C TYR A 119 -2.30 -10.92 3.37
N VAL A 120 -3.15 -11.80 2.87
CA VAL A 120 -3.87 -12.79 3.68
C VAL A 120 -3.27 -14.17 3.45
N PHE A 121 -2.93 -14.85 4.54
CA PHE A 121 -2.28 -16.16 4.54
C PHE A 121 -3.21 -17.24 5.08
N GLY A 122 -3.05 -18.46 4.57
CA GLY A 122 -3.79 -19.64 5.00
C GLY A 122 -4.73 -20.20 3.92
N ASP A 123 -5.05 -21.48 4.05
CA ASP A 123 -5.78 -22.20 3.01
C ASP A 123 -7.24 -21.77 2.88
N LYS A 124 -7.75 -21.79 1.64
CA LYS A 124 -9.17 -21.56 1.29
C LYS A 124 -9.71 -20.23 1.83
N ALA A 125 -8.86 -19.20 1.87
CA ALA A 125 -9.25 -17.86 2.26
C ALA A 125 -10.26 -17.25 1.26
N ASP A 126 -11.40 -16.76 1.76
CA ASP A 126 -12.37 -16.00 0.96
C ASP A 126 -12.13 -14.50 1.18
N SER A 127 -12.02 -13.74 0.08
CA SER A 127 -11.75 -12.30 0.14
C SER A 127 -13.01 -11.45 0.42
N LYS A 128 -14.22 -12.00 0.23
CA LYS A 128 -15.48 -11.25 0.37
C LYS A 128 -15.67 -10.62 1.75
N PRO A 129 -15.42 -11.33 2.88
CA PRO A 129 -15.54 -10.73 4.21
C PRO A 129 -14.56 -9.56 4.41
N PHE A 130 -13.34 -9.67 3.88
CA PHE A 130 -12.31 -8.63 3.98
C PHE A 130 -12.71 -7.38 3.21
N VAL A 131 -13.18 -7.52 1.97
CA VAL A 131 -13.69 -6.39 1.19
C VAL A 131 -14.85 -5.71 1.93
N ARG A 132 -15.82 -6.48 2.43
CA ARG A 132 -17.00 -5.97 3.12
C ARG A 132 -16.63 -5.17 4.39
N ASP A 133 -15.71 -5.68 5.19
CA ASP A 133 -15.43 -5.13 6.53
C ASP A 133 -14.33 -4.06 6.50
N ILE A 134 -13.39 -4.11 5.55
CA ILE A 134 -12.26 -3.16 5.46
C ILE A 134 -12.58 -1.99 4.51
N CYS A 135 -13.27 -2.26 3.40
CA CYS A 135 -13.46 -1.26 2.36
C CYS A 135 -14.77 -0.50 2.56
N ASN A 136 -14.68 0.80 2.82
CA ASN A 136 -15.85 1.67 2.76
C ASN A 136 -16.16 2.02 1.29
N PRO A 137 -17.31 1.58 0.74
CA PRO A 137 -17.65 1.78 -0.67
C PRO A 137 -17.84 3.25 -1.06
N ALA A 138 -18.10 4.14 -0.11
CA ALA A 138 -18.24 5.57 -0.40
C ALA A 138 -16.89 6.21 -0.73
N ILE A 139 -15.83 5.85 0.01
CA ILE A 139 -14.55 6.58 -0.01
C ILE A 139 -13.37 5.76 -0.56
N HIS A 140 -13.43 4.43 -0.54
CA HIS A 140 -12.34 3.58 -1.02
C HIS A 140 -12.59 3.07 -2.44
N THR A 141 -11.50 2.84 -3.17
CA THR A 141 -11.45 1.86 -4.26
C THR A 141 -10.58 0.70 -3.81
N TRP A 142 -10.80 -0.50 -4.34
CA TRP A 142 -10.03 -1.68 -3.99
C TRP A 142 -9.86 -2.63 -5.16
N GLU A 143 -8.88 -3.51 -5.04
CA GLU A 143 -8.57 -4.60 -5.94
C GLU A 143 -8.22 -5.84 -5.11
N VAL A 144 -8.71 -7.00 -5.53
CA VAL A 144 -8.30 -8.29 -4.97
C VAL A 144 -7.47 -9.01 -6.02
N LYS A 145 -6.24 -9.39 -5.67
CA LYS A 145 -5.37 -10.21 -6.50
C LYS A 145 -5.20 -11.57 -5.82
N GLN A 146 -5.54 -12.64 -6.53
CA GLN A 146 -5.31 -14.00 -6.05
C GLN A 146 -3.86 -14.39 -6.32
N ALA A 147 -3.30 -15.29 -5.52
CA ALA A 147 -2.10 -16.00 -5.93
C ALA A 147 -2.36 -16.74 -7.25
N ALA A 148 -1.40 -16.69 -8.17
CA ALA A 148 -1.43 -17.42 -9.43
C ALA A 148 -1.31 -18.93 -9.20
#